data_AF-A0A2N8K845-F1
#
_entry.id   AF-A0A2N8K845-F1
#
_cell.length_a   1.000
_cell.length_b   1.000
_cell.length_c   1.000
_cell.angle_alpha   90.00
_cell.angle_beta   90.00
_cell.angle_gamma   90.00
#
_symmetry.space_group_name_H-M   'P 1'
#
loop_
_entity.id
_entity.type
_entity.pdbx_description
1 polymer ?
#
loop_
_entity_poly.entity_id
_entity_poly.type
_entity_poly.pdbx_seq_one_letter_code
_entity_poly.pdbx_strand_id
1 'polypeptide(L)'
;MFRFEQDKPEVISLLRRAILSYRGIVSWVLQDFDRGSGRRSNWVIMPRRLLEVEQKAQDLEISPRKYMTRYEPEFGAIAYRDMAGLTEHVLNFFEHLDSKKPES
;
A
#
# COMPACT_ATOMS: atom_id res chain seq x y z
N MET A 1 9.53 -0.32 -2.59
CA MET A 1 9.23 -1.69 -3.07
C MET A 1 9.97 -2.64 -2.16
N PHE A 2 9.35 -3.74 -1.78
CA PHE A 2 9.98 -4.79 -0.98
C PHE A 2 9.58 -6.16 -1.53
N ARG A 3 10.25 -7.19 -1.03
CA ARG A 3 10.05 -8.57 -1.44
C ARG A 3 10.04 -9.46 -0.21
N PHE A 4 9.16 -10.46 -0.18
CA PHE A 4 9.21 -11.50 0.83
C PHE A 4 10.28 -12.54 0.46
N GLU A 5 11.01 -13.04 1.45
CA GLU A 5 11.98 -14.12 1.25
C GLU A 5 11.28 -15.42 0.78
N GLN A 6 10.10 -15.68 1.33
CA GLN A 6 9.13 -16.67 0.89
C GLN A 6 7.77 -15.99 0.80
N ASP A 7 7.12 -16.04 -0.36
CA ASP A 7 5.74 -15.56 -0.51
C ASP A 7 4.83 -16.49 0.28
N LYS A 8 4.50 -16.10 1.51
CA LYS A 8 3.48 -16.75 2.34
C LYS A 8 2.15 -16.03 2.10
N PRO A 9 1.20 -16.62 1.35
CA PRO A 9 -0.06 -15.97 1.02
C PRO A 9 -0.81 -15.47 2.26
N GLU A 10 -0.65 -16.15 3.39
CA GLU A 10 -1.25 -15.81 4.68
C GLU A 10 -0.70 -14.48 5.20
N VAL A 11 0.63 -14.28 5.14
CA VAL A 11 1.28 -13.04 5.58
C VAL A 11 0.88 -11.88 4.68
N ILE A 12 0.84 -12.10 3.36
CA ILE A 12 0.40 -11.09 2.38
C ILE A 12 -1.06 -10.71 2.64
N SER A 13 -1.93 -11.69 2.92
CA SER A 13 -3.34 -11.47 3.25
C SER A 13 -3.51 -10.69 4.55
N LEU A 14 -2.75 -11.03 5.60
CA LEU A 14 -2.77 -10.29 6.87
C LEU A 14 -2.27 -8.85 6.70
N LEU A 15 -1.16 -8.65 5.99
CA LEU A 15 -0.64 -7.31 5.71
C LEU A 15 -1.64 -6.47 4.91
N ARG A 16 -2.27 -7.06 3.90
CA ARG A 16 -3.34 -6.41 3.12
C ARG A 16 -4.51 -6.02 4.02
N ARG A 17 -4.95 -6.90 4.94
CA ARG A 17 -6.01 -6.59 5.91
C ARG A 17 -5.62 -5.45 6.85
N ALA A 18 -4.40 -5.46 7.37
CA ALA A 18 -3.88 -4.39 8.23
C ALA A 18 -3.98 -3.03 7.50
N ILE A 19 -3.43 -2.95 6.29
CA ILE A 19 -3.43 -1.74 5.46
C ILE A 19 -4.87 -1.27 5.13
N LEU A 20 -5.76 -2.17 4.70
CA LEU A 20 -7.14 -1.82 4.32
C LEU A 20 -8.02 -1.40 5.51
N SER A 21 -7.63 -1.80 6.73
CA SER A 21 -8.34 -1.40 7.96
C SER A 21 -7.89 -0.05 8.52
N TYR A 22 -6.77 0.49 8.05
CA TYR A 22 -6.34 1.83 8.42
C TYR A 22 -7.33 2.89 7.91
N ARG A 23 -7.60 3.89 8.75
CA ARG A 23 -8.56 4.98 8.50
C ARG A 23 -7.89 6.33 8.72
N GLY A 24 -6.78 6.56 8.04
CA GLY A 24 -6.06 7.83 8.04
C GLY A 24 -6.58 8.85 7.03
N ILE A 25 -5.76 9.86 6.77
CA ILE A 25 -6.04 10.93 5.81
C ILE A 25 -6.02 10.38 4.38
N VAL A 26 -5.13 9.43 4.09
CA VAL A 26 -4.98 8.80 2.78
C VAL A 26 -5.39 7.34 2.86
N SER A 27 -6.03 6.85 1.80
CA SER A 27 -6.28 5.42 1.62
C SER A 27 -5.06 4.75 1.02
N TRP A 28 -4.59 3.66 1.64
CA TRP A 28 -3.40 2.91 1.22
C TRP A 28 -3.78 1.53 0.70
N VAL A 29 -2.95 0.98 -0.19
CA VAL A 29 -3.12 -0.37 -0.75
C VAL A 29 -1.79 -1.10 -0.83
N LEU A 30 -1.85 -2.43 -0.74
CA LEU A 30 -0.74 -3.33 -1.06
C LEU A 30 -0.92 -3.82 -2.51
N GLN A 31 -0.09 -3.31 -3.41
CA GLN A 31 -0.16 -3.61 -4.84
C GLN A 31 0.97 -4.57 -5.23
N ASP A 32 0.64 -5.57 -6.04
CA ASP A 32 1.65 -6.37 -6.73
C ASP A 32 2.21 -5.56 -7.89
N PHE A 33 3.53 -5.45 -7.90
CA PHE A 33 4.35 -4.76 -8.88
C PHE A 33 5.13 -5.80 -9.70
N ASP A 34 4.42 -6.75 -10.31
CA ASP A 34 5.03 -7.66 -11.28
C ASP A 34 5.11 -6.99 -12.66
N ARG A 35 6.31 -6.97 -13.23
CA ARG A 35 6.63 -6.53 -14.59
C ARG A 35 6.90 -7.72 -15.51
N GLY A 36 6.19 -8.83 -15.31
CA GLY A 36 6.14 -9.94 -16.26
C GLY A 36 7.31 -10.93 -16.19
N SER A 37 8.00 -11.08 -15.04
CA SER A 37 9.14 -12.02 -14.93
C SER A 37 8.83 -13.34 -14.21
N GLY A 38 7.58 -13.56 -13.80
CA GLY A 38 7.02 -14.91 -13.66
C GLY A 38 7.61 -15.81 -12.56
N ARG A 39 8.32 -15.29 -11.55
CA ARG A 39 8.79 -16.13 -10.43
C ARG A 39 8.65 -15.56 -9.01
N ARG A 40 8.57 -14.24 -8.83
CA ARG A 40 8.41 -13.62 -7.49
C ARG A 40 7.73 -12.26 -7.60
N SER A 41 6.68 -12.03 -6.83
CA SER A 41 5.96 -10.75 -6.77
C SER A 41 6.82 -9.70 -6.05
N ASN A 42 6.86 -8.49 -6.60
CA ASN A 42 7.40 -7.35 -5.85
C ASN A 42 6.22 -6.57 -5.27
N TRP A 43 6.26 -6.23 -4.00
CA TRP A 43 5.14 -5.56 -3.36
C TRP A 43 5.44 -4.08 -3.11
N VAL A 44 4.41 -3.26 -3.28
CA VAL A 44 4.45 -1.84 -2.95
C VAL A 44 3.24 -1.45 -2.11
N ILE A 45 3.51 -0.76 -1.00
CA ILE A 45 2.48 -0.02 -0.28
C ILE A 45 2.44 1.38 -0.89
N MET A 46 1.29 1.77 -1.41
CA MET A 46 1.12 3.03 -2.11
C MET A 46 -0.24 3.66 -1.82
N PRO A 47 -0.38 4.98 -2.00
CA PRO A 47 -1.68 5.62 -1.98
C PRO A 47 -2.59 5.04 -3.06
N ARG A 48 -3.82 4.65 -2.67
CA ARG A 48 -4.86 4.17 -3.59
C ARG A 48 -5.15 5.18 -4.70
N ARG A 49 -4.99 6.47 -4.41
CA ARG A 49 -5.24 7.57 -5.34
C ARG A 49 -4.47 7.42 -6.67
N LEU A 50 -3.26 6.84 -6.64
CA LEU A 50 -2.48 6.58 -7.84
C LEU A 50 -3.16 5.59 -8.81
N LEU A 51 -4.00 4.68 -8.30
CA LEU A 51 -4.81 3.77 -9.11
C LEU A 51 -6.10 4.47 -9.59
N GLU A 52 -6.71 5.29 -8.74
CA GLU A 52 -7.97 5.99 -9.05
C GLU A 52 -7.83 7.04 -10.16
N VAL A 53 -6.64 7.63 -10.31
CA VAL A 53 -6.35 8.61 -11.37
C VAL A 53 -5.78 7.96 -12.63
N GLU A 54 -5.65 6.64 -12.68
CA GLU A 54 -4.98 5.95 -13.79
C GLU A 54 -5.63 6.24 -15.14
N GLN A 55 -6.96 6.08 -15.24
CA GLN A 55 -7.68 6.40 -16.48
C GLN A 55 -7.50 7.87 -16.89
N LYS A 56 -7.63 8.80 -15.93
CA LYS A 56 -7.46 10.24 -16.20
C LYS A 56 -6.06 10.60 -16.68
N ALA A 57 -5.05 9.87 -16.19
CA ALA A 57 -3.67 10.05 -16.61
C ALA A 57 -3.43 9.47 -18.01
N GLN A 58 -4.02 8.30 -18.30
CA GLN A 58 -4.00 7.66 -19.62
C GLN A 58 -4.65 8.55 -20.69
N ASP A 59 -5.80 9.15 -20.41
CA ASP A 59 -6.49 10.08 -21.32
C ASP A 59 -5.64 11.32 -21.70
N LEU A 60 -4.66 11.64 -20.85
CA LEU A 60 -3.71 12.75 -21.04
C LEU A 60 -2.31 12.29 -21.49
N GLU A 61 -2.14 10.99 -21.79
CA GLU A 61 -0.87 10.37 -22.18
C GLU A 61 0.27 10.64 -21.16
N ILE A 62 -0.07 10.70 -19.87
CA ILE A 62 0.89 10.90 -18.78
C ILE A 62 0.77 9.79 -17.74
N SER A 63 1.84 9.59 -16.95
CA SER A 63 1.78 8.68 -15.80
C SER A 63 0.85 9.23 -14.69
N PRO A 64 0.23 8.37 -13.87
CA PRO A 64 -0.52 8.79 -12.69
C PRO A 64 0.25 9.72 -11.75
N ARG A 65 1.56 9.50 -11.58
CA ARG A 65 2.43 10.37 -10.79
C ARG A 65 2.49 11.80 -11.36
N LYS A 66 2.71 11.93 -12.68
CA LYS A 66 2.69 13.23 -13.36
C LYS A 66 1.31 13.89 -13.27
N TYR A 67 0.23 13.12 -13.37
CA TYR A 67 -1.13 13.63 -13.15
C TYR A 67 -1.26 14.25 -11.76
N MET A 68 -0.90 13.51 -10.71
CA MET A 68 -0.99 14.01 -9.34
C MET A 68 -0.10 15.23 -9.10
N THR A 69 1.13 15.25 -9.64
CA THR A 69 1.99 16.45 -9.54
C THR A 69 1.33 17.68 -10.16
N ARG A 70 0.59 17.51 -11.27
CA ARG A 70 -0.05 18.62 -11.98
C ARG A 70 -1.36 19.08 -11.35
N TYR A 71 -2.18 18.15 -10.87
CA TYR A 71 -3.57 18.42 -10.46
C TYR A 71 -3.80 18.30 -8.94
N GLU A 72 -2.93 17.60 -8.22
CA GLU A 72 -3.01 17.35 -6.77
C GLU A 72 -1.63 17.52 -6.09
N PRO A 73 -0.94 18.66 -6.27
CA PRO A 73 0.48 18.82 -5.88
C PRO A 73 0.74 18.63 -4.38
N GLU A 74 -0.23 19.01 -3.54
CA GLU A 74 -0.17 18.88 -2.07
C GLU A 74 -0.25 17.42 -1.60
N PHE A 75 -0.74 16.51 -2.45
CA PHE A 75 -1.04 15.13 -2.04
C PHE A 75 0.21 14.40 -1.54
N GLY A 76 1.37 14.65 -2.14
CA GLY A 76 2.63 14.01 -1.73
C GLY A 76 2.99 14.31 -0.27
N ALA A 77 2.87 15.57 0.15
CA ALA A 77 3.14 15.99 1.52
C ALA A 77 2.10 15.46 2.50
N ILE A 78 0.83 15.38 2.08
CA ILE A 78 -0.25 14.78 2.88
C ILE A 78 0.00 13.28 3.09
N ALA A 79 0.28 12.53 2.02
CA ALA A 79 0.57 11.10 2.09
C ALA A 79 1.82 10.80 2.91
N TYR A 80 2.86 11.64 2.82
CA TYR A 80 4.06 11.47 3.62
C TYR A 80 3.79 11.59 5.12
N ARG A 81 3.01 12.59 5.54
CA ARG A 81 2.64 12.77 6.95
C ARG A 81 1.76 11.64 7.47
N ASP A 82 0.81 11.18 6.66
CA ASP A 82 -0.11 10.09 7.03
C ASP A 82 0.58 8.73 7.16
N MET A 83 1.75 8.55 6.54
CA MET A 83 2.52 7.30 6.58
C MET A 83 2.92 6.88 8.00
N ALA A 84 3.17 7.85 8.90
CA ALA A 84 3.50 7.55 10.30
C ALA A 84 2.34 6.82 11.00
N GLY A 85 1.10 7.29 10.81
CA GLY A 85 -0.08 6.65 11.37
C GLY A 85 -0.36 5.27 10.76
N LEU A 86 -0.11 5.11 9.46
CA LEU A 86 -0.20 3.79 8.82
C LEU A 86 0.79 2.80 9.44
N THR A 87 2.04 3.22 9.67
CA THR A 87 3.07 2.37 10.26
C THR A 87 2.67 1.91 11.66
N GLU A 88 2.25 2.83 12.53
CA GLU A 88 1.78 2.51 13.88
C GLU A 88 0.58 1.55 13.84
N HIS A 89 -0.40 1.80 12.97
CA HIS A 89 -1.57 0.94 12.82
C HIS A 89 -1.21 -0.48 12.41
N VAL A 90 -0.29 -0.65 11.46
CA VAL A 90 0.15 -1.97 11.02
C VAL A 90 0.87 -2.72 12.13
N LEU A 91 1.76 -2.05 12.88
CA LEU A 91 2.45 -2.66 14.03
C LEU A 91 1.43 -3.14 15.08
N ASN A 92 0.52 -2.26 15.50
CA ASN A 92 -0.52 -2.59 16.46
C ASN A 92 -1.39 -3.76 15.96
N PHE A 93 -1.75 -3.80 14.68
CA PHE A 93 -2.55 -4.89 14.11
C PHE A 93 -1.88 -6.26 14.31
N PHE A 94 -0.56 -6.36 14.11
CA PHE A 94 0.17 -7.61 14.28
C PHE A 94 0.40 -7.98 15.75
N GLU A 95 0.69 -7.00 16.62
CA GLU A 95 0.80 -7.23 18.07
C GLU A 95 -0.51 -7.82 18.64
N HIS A 96 -1.66 -7.28 18.24
CA HIS A 96 -2.97 -7.79 18.65
C HIS A 96 -3.33 -9.17 18.07
N LEU A 97 -2.68 -9.58 16.97
CA LEU A 97 -2.86 -10.93 16.43
C LEU A 97 -2.05 -11.95 17.23
N ASP A 98 -0.84 -11.59 17.64
CA ASP A 98 0.01 -12.45 18.44
C ASP A 98 -0.52 -12.61 19.87
N SER A 99 -1.09 -11.57 20.46
CA SER A 99 -1.76 -11.65 21.77
C SER A 99 -3.01 -12.54 21.80
N LYS A 100 -3.54 -12.94 20.64
CA LYS A 100 -4.72 -13.80 20.49
C LYS A 100 -4.38 -15.26 20.20
N LYS A 101 -3.11 -15.62 20.03
CA LYS A 101 -2.70 -17.02 19.96
C LYS A 101 -2.71 -17.60 21.38
N PRO A 102 -3.52 -18.64 21.68
CA PRO A 102 -3.40 -19.33 22.96
C PRO A 102 -1.99 -19.94 23.07
N GLU A 103 -1.44 -19.95 24.29
CA GLU A 103 -0.19 -20.66 24.59
C GLU A 103 -0.33 -22.11 24.14
N SER A 104 0.50 -22.50 23.16
CA SER A 104 0.55 -23.83 22.56
C SER A 104 1.38 -24.79 23.40
#